data_AF-A0A6G0NMG8-F1
#
_entry.id   AF-A0A6G0NMG8-F1
#
_cell.length_a   1.000
_cell.length_b   1.000
_cell.length_c   1.000
_cell.angle_alpha   90.00
_cell.angle_beta   90.00
_cell.angle_gamma   90.00
#
_symmetry.space_group_name_H-M   'P 1'
#
loop_
_entity.id
_entity.type
_entity.pdbx_description
1 polymer ?
#
loop_
_entity_poly.entity_id
_entity_poly.type
_entity_poly.pdbx_seq_one_letter_code
_entity_poly.pdbx_strand_id
1 'polypeptide(L)'
;MVTLHSQLEGAVNVYTMDHRGTGRSTRLDCVAAQATTTGSPCGSQLDPSEVPACAQDLHNKYGDLASFSVTTAATDLATFISTYTNGADTTVYGVSYGTVLVERLMSLAPPEVIGYVLDGVAASSGASADEFMYMSKSDSDFGEVGEAFLSLCDHDNECKTRFARKSLNKTLDDLFHQFDKDPNSTCAMTSESATNPSSFLRVILSMLLPDMEMRNLIPPIVYRLQRCGPEDVDILTHLVTTLSSSSATPQDSAFQSSLLYNLIVFSELWETPASSNSELQVRFGSTKINSGGVYNMNALYCASSKDKSAACDDLNVGSYDGDGIIYKRDHHWNKTVTIPSQASVLLLSGKLDPQTPHKYAEVLLGVLDGDNKELVAFDYASHDAVATTQMVAGDPQSETCGMKILASYVRNGGDLQRMDKSCVEQMPAFNMTTSEDYVQHFLSTNEAYDGAFDSSLSSNSN
;
A
#
# COMPACT_ATOMS: atom_id res chain seq x y z
N MET A 1 1.94 17.94 0.39
CA MET A 1 2.79 18.87 1.18
C MET A 1 2.71 20.34 0.73
N VAL A 2 2.68 20.67 -0.56
CA VAL A 2 2.42 22.06 -1.01
C VAL A 2 1.11 22.62 -0.45
N THR A 3 0.04 21.81 -0.48
CA THR A 3 -1.27 22.16 0.12
C THR A 3 -1.15 22.50 1.61
N LEU A 4 -0.37 21.72 2.38
CA LEU A 4 -0.14 21.98 3.81
C LEU A 4 0.52 23.35 4.03
N HIS A 5 1.60 23.64 3.29
CA HIS A 5 2.29 24.93 3.36
C HIS A 5 1.35 26.10 3.01
N SER A 6 0.50 25.92 1.99
CA SER A 6 -0.50 26.91 1.61
C SER A 6 -1.57 27.11 2.69
N GLN A 7 -2.12 26.03 3.26
CA GLN A 7 -3.12 26.12 4.34
C GLN A 7 -2.57 26.73 5.62
N LEU A 8 -1.26 26.61 5.85
CA LEU A 8 -0.55 27.24 6.96
C LEU A 8 -0.01 28.64 6.60
N GLU A 9 -0.41 29.21 5.45
CA GLU A 9 -0.08 30.58 5.05
C GLU A 9 1.44 30.86 4.99
N GLY A 10 2.24 29.83 4.73
CA GLY A 10 3.70 29.91 4.75
C GLY A 10 4.32 30.16 6.13
N ALA A 11 3.56 29.92 7.22
CA ALA A 11 4.04 30.09 8.59
C ALA A 11 5.01 28.98 9.06
N VAL A 12 5.19 27.92 8.26
CA VAL A 12 6.06 26.78 8.58
C VAL A 12 7.02 26.48 7.43
N ASN A 13 8.18 25.94 7.75
CA ASN A 13 9.06 25.32 6.77
C ASN A 13 8.63 23.87 6.56
N VAL A 14 8.49 23.46 5.30
CA VAL A 14 8.16 22.07 4.96
C VAL A 14 9.37 21.42 4.29
N TYR A 15 9.86 20.35 4.91
CA TYR A 15 10.99 19.58 4.41
C TYR A 15 10.50 18.21 3.91
N THR A 16 11.01 17.79 2.75
CA THR A 16 10.88 16.43 2.23
C THR A 16 12.28 15.90 1.98
N MET A 17 12.50 14.60 2.14
CA MET A 17 13.82 14.01 1.97
C MET A 17 13.76 12.67 1.24
N ASP A 18 14.77 12.42 0.43
CA ASP A 18 15.16 11.05 0.07
C ASP A 18 15.93 10.50 1.27
N HIS A 19 15.38 9.52 1.99
CA HIS A 19 16.15 8.85 3.05
C HIS A 19 17.24 7.97 2.44
N ARG A 20 18.24 7.61 3.25
CA ARG A 20 19.37 6.77 2.81
C ARG A 20 18.90 5.56 1.99
N GLY A 21 19.57 5.30 0.87
CA GLY A 21 19.21 4.19 -0.03
C GLY A 21 18.12 4.51 -1.04
N THR A 22 17.49 5.69 -0.98
CA THR A 22 16.46 6.13 -1.94
C THR A 22 16.91 7.35 -2.71
N GLY A 23 16.30 7.56 -3.88
CA GLY A 23 16.46 8.74 -4.72
C GLY A 23 17.89 9.19 -4.90
N ARG A 24 18.18 10.40 -4.46
CA ARG A 24 19.50 11.04 -4.58
C ARG A 24 20.41 10.75 -3.38
N SER A 25 19.91 10.05 -2.37
CA SER A 25 20.61 9.73 -1.12
C SER A 25 21.30 8.36 -1.19
N THR A 26 22.20 8.21 -2.17
CA THR A 26 22.90 6.95 -2.46
C THR A 26 21.91 5.80 -2.65
N ARG A 27 21.13 5.86 -3.75
CA ARG A 27 20.16 4.82 -4.12
C ARG A 27 20.79 3.44 -3.99
N LEU A 28 20.19 2.56 -3.19
CA LEU A 28 20.72 1.22 -2.97
C LEU A 28 20.46 0.38 -4.23
N ASP A 29 21.53 -0.10 -4.85
CA ASP A 29 21.52 -0.91 -6.05
C ASP A 29 22.74 -1.83 -6.13
N CYS A 30 22.69 -2.78 -7.07
CA CYS A 30 23.72 -3.78 -7.33
C CYS A 30 24.33 -3.59 -8.72
N VAL A 31 24.95 -2.42 -8.93
CA VAL A 31 25.46 -1.99 -10.24
C VAL A 31 26.53 -2.92 -10.78
N ALA A 32 27.48 -3.38 -9.95
CA ALA A 32 28.56 -4.24 -10.45
C ALA A 32 28.04 -5.63 -10.84
N ALA A 33 27.00 -6.10 -10.14
CA ALA A 33 26.30 -7.33 -10.49
C ALA A 33 25.39 -7.19 -11.73
N GLN A 34 25.15 -5.96 -12.21
CA GLN A 34 24.17 -5.66 -13.28
C GLN A 34 22.76 -6.19 -12.97
N ALA A 35 22.43 -6.37 -11.69
CA ALA A 35 21.10 -6.78 -11.25
C ALA A 35 20.13 -5.59 -11.32
N THR A 36 18.83 -5.87 -11.46
CA THR A 36 17.77 -4.85 -11.61
C THR A 36 17.94 -3.95 -12.85
N THR A 37 18.62 -4.44 -13.89
CA THR A 37 18.85 -3.70 -15.14
C THR A 37 17.88 -4.14 -16.23
N THR A 38 17.84 -3.44 -17.37
CA THR A 38 17.01 -3.86 -18.52
C THR A 38 17.36 -5.25 -19.07
N GLY A 39 18.56 -5.76 -18.76
CA GLY A 39 18.99 -7.12 -19.13
C GLY A 39 18.64 -8.19 -18.08
N SER A 40 18.12 -7.79 -16.91
CA SER A 40 17.76 -8.70 -15.82
C SER A 40 16.48 -9.48 -16.13
N PRO A 41 16.33 -10.72 -15.61
CA PRO A 41 15.14 -11.55 -15.85
C PRO A 41 13.82 -10.87 -15.44
N CYS A 42 13.85 -10.10 -14.36
CA CYS A 42 12.69 -9.36 -13.85
C CYS A 42 12.81 -7.83 -14.08
N GLY A 43 13.63 -7.40 -15.04
CA GLY A 43 13.85 -5.98 -15.34
C GLY A 43 14.37 -5.21 -14.13
N SER A 44 13.63 -4.22 -13.65
CA SER A 44 14.03 -3.40 -12.49
C SER A 44 13.77 -4.06 -11.11
N GLN A 45 13.23 -5.28 -11.09
CA GLN A 45 13.06 -6.06 -9.88
C GLN A 45 14.19 -7.08 -9.74
N LEU A 46 14.55 -7.41 -8.51
CA LEU A 46 15.61 -8.39 -8.24
C LEU A 46 15.06 -9.81 -8.42
N ASP A 47 15.67 -10.58 -9.31
CA ASP A 47 15.35 -11.99 -9.46
C ASP A 47 16.11 -12.83 -8.41
N PRO A 48 15.52 -13.92 -7.86
CA PRO A 48 16.22 -14.78 -6.90
C PRO A 48 17.59 -15.30 -7.38
N SER A 49 17.75 -15.52 -8.70
CA SER A 49 19.03 -15.97 -9.28
C SER A 49 20.11 -14.90 -9.30
N GLU A 50 19.75 -13.62 -9.19
CA GLU A 50 20.69 -12.49 -9.16
C GLU A 50 21.20 -12.20 -7.74
N VAL A 51 20.51 -12.71 -6.72
CA VAL A 51 20.82 -12.45 -5.31
C VAL A 51 22.28 -12.76 -4.93
N PRO A 52 22.90 -13.90 -5.32
CA PRO A 52 24.27 -14.18 -4.90
C PRO A 52 25.29 -13.14 -5.38
N ALA A 53 25.18 -12.72 -6.64
CA ALA A 53 26.07 -11.72 -7.23
C ALA A 53 25.82 -10.33 -6.62
N CYS A 54 24.54 -9.97 -6.43
CA CYS A 54 24.13 -8.72 -5.80
C CYS A 54 24.60 -8.65 -4.33
N ALA A 55 24.44 -9.72 -3.56
CA ALA A 55 24.90 -9.81 -2.17
C ALA A 55 26.42 -9.62 -2.06
N GLN A 56 27.20 -10.23 -2.98
CA GLN A 56 28.65 -10.04 -3.02
C GLN A 56 29.05 -8.60 -3.36
N ASP A 57 28.36 -7.95 -4.30
CA ASP A 57 28.58 -6.54 -4.66
C ASP A 57 28.31 -5.63 -3.45
N LEU A 58 27.16 -5.82 -2.79
CA LEU A 58 26.80 -5.08 -1.58
C LEU A 58 27.78 -5.31 -0.43
N HIS A 59 28.21 -6.55 -0.19
CA HIS A 59 29.22 -6.86 0.82
C HIS A 59 30.53 -6.11 0.53
N ASN A 60 30.99 -6.14 -0.72
CA ASN A 60 32.23 -5.45 -1.10
C ASN A 60 32.14 -3.93 -0.95
N LYS A 61 30.96 -3.35 -1.21
CA LYS A 61 30.76 -1.90 -1.22
C LYS A 61 30.42 -1.33 0.16
N TYR A 62 29.59 -2.01 0.93
CA TYR A 62 29.00 -1.49 2.17
C TYR A 62 29.30 -2.35 3.39
N GLY A 63 29.68 -3.62 3.22
CA GLY A 63 29.82 -4.57 4.32
C GLY A 63 28.47 -4.84 4.99
N ASP A 64 28.31 -4.39 6.23
CA ASP A 64 27.06 -4.56 6.98
C ASP A 64 25.95 -3.64 6.43
N LEU A 65 24.85 -4.25 6.01
CA LEU A 65 23.68 -3.56 5.46
C LEU A 65 22.81 -2.90 6.54
N ALA A 66 23.13 -3.04 7.83
CA ALA A 66 22.51 -2.25 8.90
C ALA A 66 22.71 -0.73 8.69
N SER A 67 23.71 -0.33 7.89
CA SER A 67 23.87 1.04 7.40
C SER A 67 22.64 1.59 6.64
N PHE A 68 21.77 0.72 6.12
CA PHE A 68 20.51 1.05 5.44
C PHE A 68 19.25 0.66 6.24
N SER A 69 19.39 0.31 7.53
CA SER A 69 18.24 -0.08 8.37
C SER A 69 17.30 1.10 8.66
N VAL A 70 16.08 0.76 9.12
CA VAL A 70 15.10 1.76 9.57
C VAL A 70 15.67 2.63 10.70
N THR A 71 16.40 2.05 11.67
CA THR A 71 17.02 2.83 12.76
C THR A 71 18.03 3.83 12.24
N THR A 72 18.89 3.41 11.29
CA THR A 72 19.93 4.29 10.77
C THR A 72 19.31 5.40 9.92
N ALA A 73 18.22 5.12 9.18
CA ALA A 73 17.42 6.15 8.51
C ALA A 73 16.75 7.11 9.50
N ALA A 74 16.18 6.61 10.60
CA ALA A 74 15.60 7.46 11.65
C ALA A 74 16.66 8.34 12.33
N THR A 75 17.88 7.82 12.47
CA THR A 75 19.03 8.56 13.02
C THR A 75 19.46 9.71 12.11
N ASP A 76 19.39 9.54 10.78
CA ASP A 76 19.60 10.67 9.84
C ASP A 76 18.58 11.77 10.07
N LEU A 77 17.31 11.40 10.22
CA LEU A 77 16.23 12.35 10.42
C LEU A 77 16.38 13.08 11.76
N ALA A 78 16.70 12.36 12.84
CA ALA A 78 17.01 12.98 14.14
C ALA A 78 18.18 13.96 14.03
N THR A 79 19.26 13.56 13.34
CA THR A 79 20.45 14.40 13.12
C THR A 79 20.11 15.63 12.27
N PHE A 80 19.29 15.46 11.24
CA PHE A 80 18.84 16.57 10.40
C PHE A 80 18.04 17.57 11.23
N ILE A 81 17.07 17.10 12.02
CA ILE A 81 16.24 17.93 12.88
C ILE A 81 17.13 18.72 13.85
N SER A 82 17.97 18.04 14.63
CA SER A 82 18.82 18.70 15.63
C SER A 82 19.82 19.71 15.03
N THR A 83 20.27 19.48 13.78
CA THR A 83 21.30 20.30 13.14
C THR A 83 20.73 21.49 12.37
N TYR A 84 19.59 21.33 11.71
CA TYR A 84 19.12 22.26 10.68
C TYR A 84 17.80 22.98 11.02
N THR A 85 17.04 22.55 12.03
CA THR A 85 15.81 23.26 12.43
C THR A 85 16.09 24.43 13.38
N ASN A 86 17.33 24.61 13.83
CA ASN A 86 17.74 25.63 14.80
C ASN A 86 16.93 25.59 16.11
N GLY A 87 16.55 24.38 16.56
CA GLY A 87 15.77 24.17 17.78
C GLY A 87 14.29 24.55 17.65
N ALA A 88 13.79 24.70 16.42
CA ALA A 88 12.37 24.92 16.19
C ALA A 88 11.55 23.65 16.48
N ASP A 89 10.38 23.86 17.08
CA ASP A 89 9.36 22.85 17.26
C ASP A 89 9.05 22.16 15.92
N THR A 90 9.16 20.85 15.90
CA THR A 90 9.06 20.04 14.68
C THR A 90 7.91 19.03 14.79
N THR A 91 7.08 18.98 13.75
CA THR A 91 6.12 17.90 13.53
C THR A 91 6.65 16.98 12.43
N VAL A 92 6.68 15.68 12.68
CA VAL A 92 7.12 14.68 11.70
C VAL A 92 5.92 13.89 11.21
N TYR A 93 5.67 13.94 9.90
CA TYR A 93 4.59 13.21 9.23
C TYR A 93 5.17 12.04 8.42
N GLY A 94 4.61 10.85 8.63
CA GLY A 94 4.94 9.65 7.89
C GLY A 94 3.67 9.02 7.34
N VAL A 95 3.74 8.55 6.09
CA VAL A 95 2.67 7.82 5.42
C VAL A 95 3.15 6.42 5.04
N SER A 96 2.31 5.39 5.19
CA SER A 96 2.66 4.01 4.81
C SER A 96 3.93 3.51 5.52
N TYR A 97 4.93 2.98 4.81
CA TYR A 97 6.27 2.69 5.36
C TYR A 97 6.85 3.87 6.18
N GLY A 98 6.55 5.11 5.81
CA GLY A 98 6.93 6.30 6.56
C GLY A 98 6.48 6.25 8.02
N THR A 99 5.36 5.57 8.35
CA THR A 99 4.93 5.39 9.74
C THR A 99 5.90 4.52 10.53
N VAL A 100 6.51 3.49 9.91
CA VAL A 100 7.55 2.66 10.53
C VAL A 100 8.80 3.49 10.82
N LEU A 101 9.19 4.36 9.89
CA LEU A 101 10.32 5.28 10.08
C LEU A 101 10.04 6.33 11.18
N VAL A 102 8.84 6.89 11.21
CA VAL A 102 8.41 7.88 12.22
C VAL A 102 8.30 7.26 13.61
N GLU A 103 7.74 6.05 13.73
CA GLU A 103 7.75 5.30 14.98
C GLU A 103 9.19 5.03 15.45
N ARG A 104 10.09 4.63 14.54
CA ARG A 104 11.49 4.42 14.87
C ARG A 104 12.16 5.71 15.34
N LEU A 105 11.89 6.86 14.71
CA LEU A 105 12.36 8.17 15.15
C LEU A 105 11.84 8.51 16.55
N MET A 106 10.58 8.22 16.83
CA MET A 106 9.98 8.44 18.15
C MET A 106 10.73 7.66 19.24
N SER A 107 11.22 6.45 18.94
CA SER A 107 12.07 5.69 19.87
C SER A 107 13.44 6.32 20.16
N LEU A 108 13.91 7.23 19.29
CA LEU A 108 15.12 8.04 19.50
C LEU A 108 14.84 9.32 20.29
N ALA A 109 13.57 9.67 20.45
CA ALA A 109 13.07 10.81 21.23
C ALA A 109 13.83 12.15 21.01
N PRO A 110 14.01 12.62 19.76
CA PRO A 110 14.61 13.92 19.51
C PRO A 110 13.83 15.04 20.24
N PRO A 111 14.50 15.90 21.02
CA PRO A 111 13.84 16.86 21.90
C PRO A 111 13.05 17.95 21.14
N GLU A 112 13.41 18.25 19.89
CA GLU A 112 12.73 19.23 19.05
C GLU A 112 11.41 18.73 18.46
N VAL A 113 11.16 17.41 18.47
CA VAL A 113 9.93 16.85 17.90
C VAL A 113 8.82 16.89 18.93
N ILE A 114 7.79 17.69 18.62
CA ILE A 114 6.61 17.92 19.46
C ILE A 114 5.36 17.20 18.95
N GLY A 115 5.42 16.61 17.75
CA GLY A 115 4.29 15.90 17.17
C GLY A 115 4.73 14.85 16.16
N TYR A 116 4.15 13.66 16.27
CA TYR A 116 4.32 12.56 15.33
C TYR A 116 2.97 12.27 14.66
N VAL A 117 2.93 12.31 13.33
CA VAL A 117 1.73 11.98 12.56
C VAL A 117 1.99 10.72 11.75
N LEU A 118 1.17 9.69 11.94
CA LEU A 118 1.25 8.41 11.26
C LEU A 118 -0.03 8.20 10.44
N ASP A 119 0.08 8.21 9.12
CA ASP A 119 -1.05 8.13 8.19
C ASP A 119 -1.00 6.85 7.36
N GLY A 120 -2.08 6.07 7.33
CA GLY A 120 -2.07 4.74 6.72
C GLY A 120 -1.03 3.85 7.40
N VAL A 121 -1.31 3.46 8.65
CA VAL A 121 -0.32 2.93 9.60
C VAL A 121 0.19 1.54 9.24
N ALA A 122 1.46 1.46 8.85
CA ALA A 122 2.21 0.21 8.69
C ALA A 122 2.99 -0.22 9.95
N ALA A 123 3.13 0.69 10.91
CA ALA A 123 3.88 0.46 12.14
C ALA A 123 3.03 -0.32 13.15
N SER A 124 3.63 -1.33 13.79
CA SER A 124 3.00 -2.14 14.83
C SER A 124 4.02 -2.63 15.85
N SER A 125 5.07 -1.85 16.16
CA SER A 125 6.11 -2.30 17.07
C SER A 125 5.58 -2.43 18.50
N GLY A 126 5.93 -3.52 19.17
CA GLY A 126 5.39 -3.86 20.49
C GLY A 126 4.12 -4.71 20.44
N ALA A 127 3.52 -4.92 19.26
CA ALA A 127 2.44 -5.88 19.07
C ALA A 127 2.93 -7.34 19.20
N SER A 128 2.00 -8.24 19.52
CA SER A 128 2.25 -9.67 19.41
C SER A 128 2.43 -10.09 17.94
N ALA A 129 3.01 -11.27 17.70
CA ALA A 129 3.28 -11.72 16.34
C ALA A 129 1.99 -11.96 15.51
N ASP A 130 0.87 -12.26 16.13
CA ASP A 130 -0.41 -12.39 15.45
C ASP A 130 -0.98 -11.05 14.98
N GLU A 131 -0.75 -9.97 15.74
CA GLU A 131 -1.23 -8.61 15.48
C GLU A 131 -0.21 -7.72 14.75
N PHE A 132 1.03 -8.21 14.55
CA PHE A 132 2.07 -7.49 13.81
C PHE A 132 1.77 -7.46 12.30
N MET A 133 1.99 -6.30 11.66
CA MET A 133 1.82 -6.13 10.22
C MET A 133 3.01 -6.73 9.45
N TYR A 134 2.88 -8.01 9.11
CA TYR A 134 3.83 -8.67 8.22
C TYR A 134 3.40 -8.54 6.77
N MET A 135 4.34 -8.18 5.89
CA MET A 135 4.09 -8.16 4.45
C MET A 135 3.69 -9.53 3.89
N SER A 136 4.13 -10.64 4.50
CA SER A 136 3.70 -11.98 4.15
C SER A 136 2.21 -12.27 4.43
N LYS A 137 1.51 -11.39 5.16
CA LYS A 137 0.06 -11.45 5.41
C LYS A 137 -0.75 -10.52 4.51
N SER A 138 -0.13 -9.70 3.66
CA SER A 138 -0.85 -8.64 2.93
C SER A 138 -1.99 -9.15 2.05
N ASP A 139 -1.93 -10.37 1.50
CA ASP A 139 -3.07 -10.93 0.76
C ASP A 139 -4.31 -11.12 1.64
N SER A 140 -4.14 -11.57 2.88
CA SER A 140 -5.23 -11.71 3.86
C SER A 140 -5.72 -10.35 4.35
N ASP A 141 -4.79 -9.45 4.67
CA ASP A 141 -5.09 -8.11 5.18
C ASP A 141 -5.87 -7.27 4.16
N PHE A 142 -5.44 -7.31 2.89
CA PHE A 142 -6.12 -6.69 1.76
C PHE A 142 -7.50 -7.32 1.52
N GLY A 143 -7.59 -8.64 1.69
CA GLY A 143 -8.82 -9.41 1.59
C GLY A 143 -9.91 -9.00 2.58
N GLU A 144 -9.55 -8.77 3.84
CA GLU A 144 -10.48 -8.29 4.86
C GLU A 144 -11.13 -6.97 4.45
N VAL A 145 -10.35 -6.04 3.91
CA VAL A 145 -10.83 -4.75 3.41
C VAL A 145 -11.66 -4.90 2.14
N GLY A 146 -11.26 -5.80 1.23
CA GLY A 146 -12.05 -6.15 0.06
C GLY A 146 -13.44 -6.68 0.41
N GLU A 147 -13.55 -7.57 1.40
CA GLU A 147 -14.84 -8.08 1.88
C GLU A 147 -15.71 -6.97 2.48
N ALA A 148 -15.10 -6.05 3.24
CA ALA A 148 -15.80 -4.89 3.79
C ALA A 148 -16.35 -3.99 2.67
N PHE A 149 -15.53 -3.68 1.65
CA PHE A 149 -15.95 -2.89 0.50
C PHE A 149 -17.09 -3.56 -0.29
N LEU A 150 -16.98 -4.85 -0.60
CA LEU A 150 -18.02 -5.59 -1.32
C LEU A 150 -19.36 -5.58 -0.57
N SER A 151 -19.32 -5.57 0.76
CA SER A 151 -20.52 -5.54 1.63
C SER A 151 -21.22 -4.18 1.64
N LEU A 152 -20.53 -3.09 1.25
CA LEU A 152 -21.15 -1.77 1.14
C LEU A 152 -22.16 -1.70 -0.02
N CYS A 153 -22.09 -2.60 -1.00
CA CYS A 153 -23.06 -2.69 -2.09
C CYS A 153 -24.51 -2.88 -1.58
N ASP A 154 -24.70 -3.55 -0.43
CA ASP A 154 -26.03 -3.78 0.15
C ASP A 154 -26.67 -2.50 0.73
N HIS A 155 -25.85 -1.45 0.90
CA HIS A 155 -26.21 -0.14 1.43
C HIS A 155 -26.27 0.95 0.35
N ASP A 156 -25.69 0.71 -0.83
CA ASP A 156 -25.79 1.58 -1.98
C ASP A 156 -27.03 1.25 -2.83
N ASN A 157 -27.82 2.26 -3.20
CA ASN A 157 -29.12 2.03 -3.85
C ASN A 157 -28.99 1.41 -5.25
N GLU A 158 -28.03 1.87 -6.06
CA GLU A 158 -27.84 1.38 -7.42
C GLU A 158 -27.22 -0.01 -7.38
N CYS A 159 -26.13 -0.18 -6.63
CA CYS A 159 -25.44 -1.46 -6.51
C CYS A 159 -26.39 -2.55 -5.98
N LYS A 160 -27.14 -2.27 -4.91
CA LYS A 160 -28.13 -3.20 -4.36
C LYS A 160 -29.19 -3.60 -5.38
N THR A 161 -29.63 -2.66 -6.22
CA THR A 161 -30.63 -2.93 -7.27
C THR A 161 -30.04 -3.86 -8.34
N ARG A 162 -28.80 -3.61 -8.77
CA ARG A 162 -28.08 -4.46 -9.74
C ARG A 162 -27.82 -5.87 -9.22
N PHE A 163 -27.61 -6.01 -7.91
CA PHE A 163 -27.33 -7.28 -7.21
C PHE A 163 -28.52 -7.81 -6.38
N ALA A 164 -29.76 -7.45 -6.75
CA ALA A 164 -30.95 -7.79 -5.96
C ALA A 164 -31.22 -9.30 -5.81
N ARG A 165 -30.76 -10.13 -6.76
CA ARG A 165 -30.93 -11.60 -6.72
C ARG A 165 -29.87 -12.31 -5.88
N LYS A 166 -28.66 -11.78 -5.87
CA LYS A 166 -27.48 -12.35 -5.23
C LYS A 166 -26.52 -11.20 -4.98
N SER A 167 -26.05 -11.05 -3.73
CA SER A 167 -25.15 -9.96 -3.36
C SER A 167 -23.91 -9.95 -4.25
N LEU A 168 -23.29 -8.78 -4.40
CA LEU A 168 -22.05 -8.59 -5.14
C LEU A 168 -20.99 -9.62 -4.71
N ASN A 169 -20.83 -9.77 -3.40
CA ASN A 169 -19.90 -10.71 -2.77
C ASN A 169 -20.12 -12.17 -3.24
N LYS A 170 -21.35 -12.66 -3.19
CA LYS A 170 -21.69 -14.03 -3.61
C LYS A 170 -21.65 -14.23 -5.13
N THR A 171 -21.94 -13.17 -5.89
CA THR A 171 -21.84 -13.20 -7.36
C THR A 171 -20.38 -13.38 -7.77
N LEU A 172 -19.47 -12.69 -7.07
CA LEU A 172 -18.05 -12.83 -7.30
C LEU A 172 -17.51 -14.23 -6.94
N ASP A 173 -18.02 -14.86 -5.87
CA ASP A 173 -17.72 -16.27 -5.56
C ASP A 173 -18.10 -17.21 -6.72
N ASP A 174 -19.30 -17.05 -7.28
CA ASP A 174 -19.74 -17.86 -8.41
C ASP A 174 -18.86 -17.66 -9.64
N LEU A 175 -18.44 -16.42 -9.91
CA LEU A 175 -17.55 -16.10 -11.03
C LEU A 175 -16.19 -16.81 -10.88
N PHE A 176 -15.58 -16.79 -9.69
CA PHE A 176 -14.34 -17.52 -9.46
C PHE A 176 -14.53 -19.02 -9.70
N HIS A 177 -15.60 -19.62 -9.17
CA HIS A 177 -15.90 -21.03 -9.40
C HIS A 177 -16.19 -21.35 -10.88
N GLN A 178 -16.86 -20.44 -11.59
CA GLN A 178 -17.13 -20.59 -13.02
C GLN A 178 -15.84 -20.56 -13.83
N PHE A 179 -14.95 -19.61 -13.54
CA PHE A 179 -13.68 -19.45 -14.23
C PHE A 179 -12.71 -20.60 -13.96
N ASP A 180 -12.68 -21.13 -12.73
CA ASP A 180 -11.88 -22.31 -12.40
C ASP A 180 -12.39 -23.57 -13.12
N LYS A 181 -13.71 -23.68 -13.31
CA LYS A 181 -14.36 -24.83 -13.94
C LYS A 181 -14.29 -24.77 -15.48
N ASP A 182 -14.43 -23.58 -16.05
CA ASP A 182 -14.42 -23.33 -17.49
C ASP A 182 -13.53 -22.12 -17.83
N PRO A 183 -12.20 -22.32 -17.78
CA PRO A 183 -11.23 -21.24 -18.00
C PRO A 183 -11.23 -20.70 -19.44
N ASN A 184 -11.89 -21.38 -20.37
CA ASN A 184 -11.99 -20.95 -21.78
C ASN A 184 -13.34 -20.30 -22.11
N SER A 185 -14.17 -20.00 -21.10
CA SER A 185 -15.42 -19.26 -21.32
C SER A 185 -15.15 -17.85 -21.87
N THR A 186 -16.09 -17.31 -22.64
CA THR A 186 -15.91 -16.06 -23.39
C THR A 186 -15.34 -14.91 -22.55
N CYS A 187 -15.89 -14.67 -21.36
CA CYS A 187 -15.42 -13.60 -20.48
C CYS A 187 -14.29 -14.00 -19.53
N ALA A 188 -13.89 -15.29 -19.49
CA ALA A 188 -12.67 -15.72 -18.81
C ALA A 188 -11.42 -15.47 -19.68
N MET A 189 -11.58 -15.45 -21.02
CA MET A 189 -10.48 -15.34 -21.99
C MET A 189 -9.96 -13.92 -22.23
N THR A 190 -10.42 -12.89 -21.51
CA THR A 190 -9.96 -11.51 -21.72
C THR A 190 -8.53 -11.24 -21.22
N SER A 191 -7.67 -12.27 -21.14
CA SER A 191 -6.23 -12.19 -20.83
C SER A 191 -5.48 -13.24 -21.66
N GLU A 192 -4.69 -12.80 -22.64
CA GLU A 192 -3.88 -13.68 -23.50
C GLU A 192 -2.80 -14.48 -22.73
N SER A 193 -2.60 -14.19 -21.43
CA SER A 193 -1.53 -14.74 -20.59
C SER A 193 -2.00 -15.45 -19.31
N ALA A 194 -3.30 -15.47 -18.99
CA ALA A 194 -3.78 -16.07 -17.75
C ALA A 194 -3.95 -17.60 -17.90
N THR A 195 -2.98 -18.37 -17.42
CA THR A 195 -3.14 -19.81 -17.16
C THR A 195 -4.21 -20.10 -16.09
N ASN A 196 -4.68 -19.06 -15.36
CA ASN A 196 -5.72 -19.13 -14.34
C ASN A 196 -6.57 -17.84 -14.31
N PRO A 197 -7.77 -17.82 -14.96
CA PRO A 197 -8.60 -16.62 -15.05
C PRO A 197 -9.16 -16.11 -13.73
N SER A 198 -9.41 -16.98 -12.74
CA SER A 198 -9.87 -16.54 -11.41
C SER A 198 -8.79 -15.73 -10.69
N SER A 199 -7.54 -16.21 -10.76
CA SER A 199 -6.38 -15.48 -10.21
C SER A 199 -6.15 -14.16 -10.92
N PHE A 200 -6.34 -14.12 -12.25
CA PHE A 200 -6.25 -12.88 -13.02
C PHE A 200 -7.34 -11.87 -12.61
N LEU A 201 -8.59 -12.32 -12.42
CA LEU A 201 -9.66 -11.46 -11.92
C LEU A 201 -9.33 -10.91 -10.53
N ARG A 202 -8.76 -11.71 -9.62
CA ARG A 202 -8.30 -11.19 -8.32
C ARG A 202 -7.33 -10.03 -8.49
N VAL A 203 -6.32 -10.18 -9.35
CA VAL A 203 -5.31 -9.13 -9.64
C VAL A 203 -5.94 -7.87 -10.22
N ILE A 204 -6.92 -7.99 -11.14
CA ILE A 204 -7.64 -6.83 -11.67
C ILE A 204 -8.37 -6.10 -10.54
N LEU A 205 -9.08 -6.82 -9.67
CA LEU A 205 -9.78 -6.20 -8.53
C LEU A 205 -8.79 -5.56 -7.53
N SER A 206 -7.60 -6.14 -7.36
CA SER A 206 -6.52 -5.60 -6.54
C SER A 206 -6.02 -4.24 -7.02
N MET A 207 -5.99 -4.01 -8.33
CA MET A 207 -5.59 -2.72 -8.91
C MET A 207 -6.62 -1.62 -8.65
N LEU A 208 -7.91 -1.99 -8.59
CA LEU A 208 -9.00 -1.03 -8.46
C LEU A 208 -9.25 -0.60 -7.02
N LEU A 209 -9.18 -1.52 -6.05
CA LEU A 209 -9.61 -1.27 -4.67
C LEU A 209 -8.89 -0.10 -3.95
N PRO A 210 -7.56 0.11 -4.10
CA PRO A 210 -6.86 1.18 -3.40
C PRO A 210 -7.25 2.60 -3.85
N ASP A 211 -7.66 2.76 -5.10
CA ASP A 211 -8.01 4.06 -5.66
C ASP A 211 -9.48 4.41 -5.36
N MET A 212 -9.70 5.65 -4.91
CA MET A 212 -11.01 6.11 -4.43
C MET A 212 -12.10 6.08 -5.50
N GLU A 213 -11.73 6.28 -6.77
CA GLU A 213 -12.65 6.31 -7.91
C GLU A 213 -12.66 4.95 -8.64
N MET A 214 -11.50 4.33 -8.87
CA MET A 214 -11.44 3.06 -9.61
C MET A 214 -12.15 1.92 -8.87
N ARG A 215 -12.17 1.91 -7.53
CA ARG A 215 -12.89 0.88 -6.77
C ARG A 215 -14.39 0.84 -7.07
N ASN A 216 -14.98 1.96 -7.49
CA ASN A 216 -16.39 2.04 -7.88
C ASN A 216 -16.67 1.29 -9.20
N LEU A 217 -15.64 0.93 -9.97
CA LEU A 217 -15.76 0.06 -11.15
C LEU A 217 -15.93 -1.42 -10.77
N ILE A 218 -15.63 -1.83 -9.53
CA ILE A 218 -15.71 -3.23 -9.12
C ILE A 218 -17.14 -3.79 -9.30
N PRO A 219 -18.22 -3.17 -8.80
CA PRO A 219 -19.57 -3.65 -9.04
C PRO A 219 -19.99 -3.77 -10.52
N PRO A 220 -19.80 -2.76 -11.40
CA PRO A 220 -20.15 -2.90 -12.82
C PRO A 220 -19.31 -3.96 -13.54
N ILE A 221 -18.02 -4.10 -13.21
CA ILE A 221 -17.18 -5.17 -13.77
C ILE A 221 -17.73 -6.55 -13.40
N VAL A 222 -18.04 -6.78 -12.12
CA VAL A 222 -18.62 -8.06 -11.66
C VAL A 222 -19.98 -8.31 -12.31
N TYR A 223 -20.81 -7.28 -12.46
CA TYR A 223 -22.10 -7.37 -13.12
C TYR A 223 -21.97 -7.82 -14.58
N ARG A 224 -21.05 -7.20 -15.33
CA ARG A 224 -20.80 -7.52 -16.74
C ARG A 224 -20.16 -8.88 -16.93
N LEU A 225 -19.22 -9.28 -16.07
CA LEU A 225 -18.65 -10.63 -16.07
C LEU A 225 -19.73 -11.69 -15.81
N GLN A 226 -20.68 -11.41 -14.92
CA GLN A 226 -21.78 -12.32 -14.63
C GLN A 226 -22.81 -12.42 -15.76
N ARG A 227 -23.10 -11.30 -16.45
CA ARG A 227 -23.98 -11.28 -17.62
C ARG A 227 -23.32 -11.97 -18.81
N CYS A 228 -22.06 -11.66 -19.06
CA CYS A 228 -21.22 -12.16 -20.15
C CYS A 228 -21.94 -12.21 -21.51
N GLY A 229 -22.62 -11.12 -21.87
CA GLY A 229 -23.25 -10.96 -23.18
C GLY A 229 -22.25 -10.51 -24.26
N PRO A 230 -22.60 -10.60 -25.55
CA PRO A 230 -21.79 -10.02 -26.63
C PRO A 230 -21.45 -8.53 -26.41
N GLU A 231 -22.34 -7.79 -25.75
CA GLU A 231 -22.17 -6.39 -25.37
C GLU A 231 -21.10 -6.13 -24.30
N ASP A 232 -20.69 -7.17 -23.55
CA ASP A 232 -19.73 -7.05 -22.45
C ASP A 232 -18.29 -7.33 -22.88
N VAL A 233 -18.09 -8.14 -23.93
CA VAL A 233 -16.78 -8.65 -24.32
C VAL A 233 -15.83 -7.51 -24.68
N ASP A 234 -16.24 -6.61 -25.58
CA ASP A 234 -15.40 -5.49 -26.02
C ASP A 234 -15.07 -4.53 -24.86
N ILE A 235 -16.02 -4.32 -23.95
CA ILE A 235 -15.83 -3.48 -22.75
C ILE A 235 -14.81 -4.11 -21.79
N LEU A 236 -14.95 -5.40 -21.50
CA LEU A 236 -14.04 -6.12 -20.60
C LEU A 236 -12.64 -6.27 -21.21
N THR A 237 -12.54 -6.47 -22.53
CA THR A 237 -11.26 -6.46 -23.25
C THR A 237 -10.61 -5.08 -23.20
N HIS A 238 -11.38 -4.00 -23.42
CA HIS A 238 -10.88 -2.64 -23.32
C HIS A 238 -10.39 -2.32 -21.90
N LEU A 239 -11.14 -2.73 -20.88
CA LEU A 239 -10.72 -2.59 -19.47
C LEU A 239 -9.37 -3.25 -19.21
N VAL A 240 -9.20 -4.52 -19.60
CA VAL A 240 -7.94 -5.25 -19.39
C VAL A 240 -6.80 -4.60 -20.16
N THR A 241 -7.05 -4.18 -21.40
CA THR A 241 -6.05 -3.49 -22.23
C THR A 241 -5.62 -2.18 -21.58
N THR A 242 -6.59 -1.39 -21.11
CA THR A 242 -6.36 -0.10 -20.46
C THR A 242 -5.51 -0.29 -19.20
N LEU A 243 -5.92 -1.17 -18.29
CA LEU A 243 -5.19 -1.46 -17.05
C LEU A 243 -3.78 -2.01 -17.29
N SER A 244 -3.58 -2.78 -18.36
CA SER A 244 -2.26 -3.31 -18.74
C SER A 244 -1.38 -2.22 -19.38
N SER A 245 -1.99 -1.28 -20.10
CA SER A 245 -1.29 -0.21 -20.85
C SER A 245 -0.94 1.02 -20.00
N SER A 246 -1.64 1.25 -18.89
CA SER A 246 -1.38 2.33 -17.91
C SER A 246 -0.03 2.23 -17.18
N SER A 247 0.83 1.31 -17.61
CA SER A 247 2.19 1.04 -17.12
C SER A 247 3.25 2.04 -17.57
N ALA A 248 2.89 3.30 -17.88
CA ALA A 248 3.90 4.31 -18.18
C ALA A 248 4.75 4.53 -16.93
N THR A 249 6.00 4.06 -16.92
CA THR A 249 6.92 4.24 -15.80
C THR A 249 7.23 5.74 -15.68
N PRO A 250 6.80 6.41 -14.59
CA PRO A 250 7.17 7.79 -14.38
C PRO A 250 8.69 7.95 -14.37
N GLN A 251 9.21 9.08 -14.81
CA GLN A 251 10.67 9.33 -14.76
C GLN A 251 11.22 9.16 -13.34
N ASP A 252 10.39 9.47 -12.34
CA ASP A 252 10.74 9.33 -10.93
C ASP A 252 10.90 7.88 -10.47
N SER A 253 10.42 6.88 -11.22
CA SER A 253 10.72 5.47 -10.94
C SER A 253 12.22 5.16 -10.96
N ALA A 254 13.02 5.95 -11.69
CA ALA A 254 14.48 5.82 -11.67
C ALA A 254 15.09 6.13 -10.28
N PHE A 255 14.39 6.88 -9.44
CA PHE A 255 14.81 7.25 -8.09
C PHE A 255 14.34 6.25 -7.02
N GLN A 256 13.48 5.29 -7.38
CA GLN A 256 13.04 4.24 -6.46
C GLN A 256 14.10 3.12 -6.32
N SER A 257 14.16 2.50 -5.15
CA SER A 257 15.02 1.34 -4.88
C SER A 257 14.16 0.15 -4.43
N SER A 258 13.87 -0.76 -5.38
CA SER A 258 13.26 -2.06 -5.08
C SER A 258 14.15 -2.90 -4.15
N LEU A 259 15.47 -2.75 -4.28
CA LEU A 259 16.44 -3.43 -3.42
C LEU A 259 16.36 -2.96 -1.97
N LEU A 260 16.24 -1.65 -1.72
CA LEU A 260 16.05 -1.14 -0.37
C LEU A 260 14.71 -1.58 0.23
N TYR A 261 13.64 -1.53 -0.57
CA TYR A 261 12.33 -2.05 -0.17
C TYR A 261 12.45 -3.50 0.30
N ASN A 262 13.06 -4.38 -0.52
CA ASN A 262 13.26 -5.79 -0.18
C ASN A 262 14.14 -5.95 1.06
N LEU A 263 15.24 -5.21 1.17
CA LEU A 263 16.13 -5.25 2.32
C LEU A 263 15.37 -4.95 3.63
N ILE A 264 14.56 -3.90 3.64
CA ILE A 264 13.79 -3.48 4.83
C ILE A 264 12.68 -4.48 5.13
N VAL A 265 11.87 -4.84 4.12
CA VAL A 265 10.74 -5.77 4.30
C VAL A 265 11.23 -7.12 4.81
N PHE A 266 12.25 -7.70 4.19
CA PHE A 266 12.78 -9.00 4.62
C PHE A 266 13.50 -8.95 5.97
N SER A 267 14.07 -7.81 6.34
CA SER A 267 14.74 -7.66 7.65
C SER A 267 13.75 -7.46 8.78
N GLU A 268 12.70 -6.64 8.61
CA GLU A 268 11.86 -6.16 9.72
C GLU A 268 10.37 -6.50 9.61
N LEU A 269 9.84 -6.74 8.41
CA LEU A 269 8.40 -6.86 8.14
C LEU A 269 7.99 -8.19 7.49
N TRP A 270 8.85 -9.20 7.51
CA TRP A 270 8.53 -10.55 7.01
C TRP A 270 8.42 -11.55 8.17
N GLU A 271 7.49 -12.50 8.06
CA GLU A 271 7.36 -13.59 9.04
C GLU A 271 8.64 -14.43 9.05
N THR A 272 9.29 -14.53 10.21
CA THR A 272 10.50 -15.34 10.42
C THR A 272 10.26 -16.28 11.60
N PRO A 273 10.34 -17.62 11.42
CA PRO A 273 10.66 -18.34 10.18
C PRO A 273 9.62 -18.15 9.07
N ALA A 274 10.05 -18.25 7.80
CA ALA A 274 9.16 -18.10 6.64
C ALA A 274 7.99 -19.11 6.61
N SER A 275 6.81 -18.63 6.23
CA SER A 275 5.67 -19.46 5.84
C SER A 275 5.95 -20.22 4.54
N SER A 276 5.31 -21.39 4.41
CA SER A 276 5.40 -22.21 3.20
C SER A 276 4.70 -21.55 2.01
N ASN A 277 5.18 -21.84 0.78
CA ASN A 277 4.51 -21.35 -0.43
C ASN A 277 3.05 -21.82 -0.54
N SER A 278 2.74 -23.04 -0.09
CA SER A 278 1.36 -23.54 -0.09
C SER A 278 0.47 -22.74 0.86
N GLU A 279 0.96 -22.36 2.03
CA GLU A 279 0.24 -21.50 2.97
C GLU A 279 -0.02 -20.11 2.37
N LEU A 280 1.00 -19.49 1.77
CA LEU A 280 0.84 -18.18 1.12
C LEU A 280 -0.13 -18.24 -0.08
N GLN A 281 -0.10 -19.32 -0.87
CA GLN A 281 -1.08 -19.56 -1.93
C GLN A 281 -2.49 -19.76 -1.40
N VAL A 282 -2.66 -20.41 -0.24
CA VAL A 282 -3.96 -20.52 0.43
C VAL A 282 -4.47 -19.14 0.86
N ARG A 283 -3.61 -18.29 1.45
CA ARG A 283 -3.96 -16.90 1.81
C ARG A 283 -4.41 -16.07 0.60
N PHE A 284 -3.74 -16.22 -0.54
CA PHE A 284 -4.13 -15.60 -1.80
C PHE A 284 -5.45 -16.15 -2.35
N GLY A 285 -5.61 -17.48 -2.36
CA GLY A 285 -6.77 -18.14 -2.96
C GLY A 285 -8.05 -18.02 -2.15
N SER A 286 -7.96 -17.79 -0.83
CA SER A 286 -9.11 -17.68 0.08
C SER A 286 -9.75 -16.29 0.13
N THR A 287 -9.15 -15.28 -0.51
CA THR A 287 -9.57 -13.87 -0.46
C THR A 287 -10.08 -13.40 -1.82
N LYS A 288 -11.20 -12.65 -1.83
CA LYS A 288 -11.84 -12.21 -3.09
C LYS A 288 -11.03 -11.18 -3.85
N ILE A 289 -10.53 -10.18 -3.12
CA ILE A 289 -9.64 -9.13 -3.59
C ILE A 289 -8.40 -9.21 -2.71
N ASN A 290 -7.19 -9.17 -3.27
CA ASN A 290 -5.97 -9.40 -2.49
C ASN A 290 -4.83 -8.46 -2.91
N SER A 291 -3.60 -8.69 -2.46
CA SER A 291 -2.47 -7.80 -2.75
C SER A 291 -1.68 -8.17 -4.03
N GLY A 292 -2.21 -9.10 -4.85
CA GLY A 292 -1.57 -9.51 -6.10
C GLY A 292 -0.63 -10.72 -5.98
N GLY A 293 -0.65 -11.44 -4.85
CA GLY A 293 0.04 -12.73 -4.69
C GLY A 293 1.44 -12.62 -4.09
N VAL A 294 1.48 -12.48 -2.76
CA VAL A 294 2.73 -12.35 -1.97
C VAL A 294 3.62 -13.59 -2.05
N TYR A 295 3.03 -14.76 -2.34
CA TYR A 295 3.77 -16.01 -2.50
C TYR A 295 4.89 -15.90 -3.57
N ASN A 296 4.77 -14.99 -4.54
CA ASN A 296 5.81 -14.73 -5.54
C ASN A 296 7.10 -14.15 -4.94
N MET A 297 7.03 -13.49 -3.78
CA MET A 297 8.19 -12.91 -3.10
C MET A 297 8.96 -13.92 -2.24
N ASN A 298 8.39 -15.08 -1.92
CA ASN A 298 8.97 -15.98 -0.93
C ASN A 298 10.33 -16.56 -1.36
N ALA A 299 10.50 -16.87 -2.66
CA ALA A 299 11.80 -17.29 -3.19
C ALA A 299 12.85 -16.19 -3.05
N LEU A 300 12.47 -14.93 -3.32
CA LEU A 300 13.37 -13.80 -3.16
C LEU A 300 13.73 -13.54 -1.69
N TYR A 301 12.75 -13.67 -0.78
CA TYR A 301 13.00 -13.63 0.67
C TYR A 301 14.00 -14.71 1.07
N CYS A 302 13.78 -15.97 0.69
CA CYS A 302 14.65 -17.09 1.07
C CYS A 302 16.07 -16.94 0.52
N ALA A 303 16.22 -16.47 -0.72
CA ALA A 303 17.52 -16.18 -1.31
C ALA A 303 18.23 -15.03 -0.57
N SER A 304 17.51 -13.96 -0.24
CA SER A 304 18.07 -12.76 0.38
C SER A 304 18.42 -12.97 1.85
N SER A 305 17.52 -13.59 2.62
CA SER A 305 17.63 -13.78 4.07
C SER A 305 18.51 -14.95 4.48
N LYS A 306 18.59 -15.98 3.63
CA LYS A 306 19.19 -17.29 3.95
C LYS A 306 18.55 -17.93 5.19
N ASP A 307 17.25 -17.68 5.40
CA ASP A 307 16.42 -18.31 6.42
C ASP A 307 16.49 -19.85 6.31
N LYS A 308 16.57 -20.53 7.45
CA LYS A 308 16.70 -22.00 7.59
C LYS A 308 15.37 -22.71 7.87
N SER A 309 14.26 -22.03 7.59
CA SER A 309 12.92 -22.62 7.63
C SER A 309 12.79 -23.73 6.60
N ALA A 310 11.91 -24.71 6.87
CA ALA A 310 11.60 -25.76 5.90
C ALA A 310 11.11 -25.19 4.56
N ALA A 311 10.38 -24.06 4.60
CA ALA A 311 9.92 -23.37 3.40
C ALA A 311 11.08 -22.89 2.50
N CYS A 312 12.15 -22.36 3.10
CA CYS A 312 13.31 -21.91 2.35
C CYS A 312 14.23 -23.06 1.93
N ASP A 313 14.34 -24.11 2.75
CA ASP A 313 15.06 -25.34 2.39
C ASP A 313 14.42 -26.01 1.16
N ASP A 314 13.08 -26.09 1.11
CA ASP A 314 12.33 -26.65 -0.02
C ASP A 314 12.54 -25.87 -1.33
N LEU A 315 12.69 -24.54 -1.24
CA LEU A 315 12.97 -23.68 -2.39
C LEU A 315 14.43 -23.75 -2.84
N ASN A 316 15.36 -24.05 -1.93
CA ASN A 316 16.79 -24.23 -2.18
C ASN A 316 17.46 -23.09 -2.98
N VAL A 317 17.03 -21.85 -2.74
CA VAL A 317 17.57 -20.64 -3.39
C VAL A 317 18.56 -19.86 -2.49
N GLY A 318 18.62 -20.17 -1.20
CA GLY A 318 19.56 -19.56 -0.23
C GLY A 318 20.93 -20.25 -0.15
N SER A 319 21.13 -21.34 -0.89
CA SER A 319 22.31 -22.23 -0.80
C SER A 319 23.50 -21.75 -1.64
N TYR A 320 23.96 -20.51 -1.43
CA TYR A 320 25.14 -19.94 -2.10
C TYR A 320 26.19 -19.45 -1.10
N ASP A 321 27.44 -19.34 -1.55
CA ASP A 321 28.54 -18.78 -0.76
C ASP A 321 28.42 -17.25 -0.65
N GLY A 322 28.60 -16.71 0.56
CA GLY A 322 28.51 -15.27 0.83
C GLY A 322 27.44 -14.89 1.85
N ASP A 323 27.33 -13.59 2.12
CA ASP A 323 26.32 -13.02 3.01
C ASP A 323 24.95 -12.93 2.32
N GLY A 324 23.89 -12.79 3.12
CA GLY A 324 22.55 -12.47 2.62
C GLY A 324 22.36 -10.98 2.38
N ILE A 325 21.34 -10.62 1.61
CA ILE A 325 20.85 -9.23 1.48
C ILE A 325 19.82 -8.98 2.59
N ILE A 326 20.31 -8.93 3.83
CA ILE A 326 19.52 -8.74 5.03
C ILE A 326 20.37 -8.06 6.11
N TYR A 327 19.76 -7.30 7.03
CA TYR A 327 20.45 -6.79 8.21
C TYR A 327 19.82 -7.35 9.49
N LYS A 328 20.61 -7.36 10.58
CA LYS A 328 20.13 -7.84 11.87
C LYS A 328 19.22 -6.80 12.51
N ARG A 329 18.07 -7.27 13.01
CA ARG A 329 17.17 -6.51 13.90
C ARG A 329 17.96 -6.03 15.12
N ASP A 330 17.90 -4.73 15.39
CA ASP A 330 18.56 -4.13 16.54
C ASP A 330 17.64 -4.10 17.77
N HIS A 331 18.10 -3.42 18.83
CA HIS A 331 17.37 -3.35 20.09
C HIS A 331 16.10 -2.48 20.04
N HIS A 332 15.89 -1.70 18.97
CA HIS A 332 14.67 -0.91 18.75
C HIS A 332 13.59 -1.70 18.00
N TRP A 333 13.95 -2.79 17.32
CA TRP A 333 12.98 -3.58 16.56
C TRP A 333 11.92 -4.24 17.46
N ASN A 334 10.67 -4.07 17.05
CA ASN A 334 9.47 -4.60 17.71
C ASN A 334 9.44 -4.31 19.23
N LYS A 335 9.78 -3.08 19.61
CA LYS A 335 9.63 -2.58 20.97
C LYS A 335 8.48 -1.59 21.05
N THR A 336 7.70 -1.68 22.12
CA THR A 336 6.80 -0.61 22.52
C THR A 336 7.58 0.68 22.63
N VAL A 337 7.08 1.73 21.96
CA VAL A 337 7.67 3.06 22.01
C VAL A 337 6.91 3.90 23.03
N THR A 338 7.67 4.54 23.93
CA THR A 338 7.13 5.55 24.85
C THR A 338 7.03 6.89 24.13
N ILE A 339 5.87 7.52 24.20
CA ILE A 339 5.65 8.86 23.66
C ILE A 339 6.48 9.86 24.47
N PRO A 340 7.40 10.61 23.85
CA PRO A 340 8.18 11.62 24.56
C PRO A 340 7.29 12.64 25.27
N SER A 341 7.66 13.06 26.48
CA SER A 341 6.82 13.91 27.33
C SER A 341 6.42 15.26 26.72
N GLN A 342 7.23 15.76 25.78
CA GLN A 342 7.00 17.01 25.06
C GLN A 342 6.18 16.84 23.78
N ALA A 343 5.86 15.60 23.40
CA ALA A 343 5.26 15.27 22.11
C ALA A 343 3.87 14.67 22.26
N SER A 344 3.11 14.72 21.16
CA SER A 344 1.88 13.96 20.99
C SER A 344 1.94 13.10 19.71
N VAL A 345 1.00 12.15 19.60
CA VAL A 345 0.90 11.26 18.44
C VAL A 345 -0.49 11.35 17.81
N LEU A 346 -0.56 11.68 16.53
CA LEU A 346 -1.78 11.63 15.73
C LEU A 346 -1.70 10.46 14.75
N LEU A 347 -2.64 9.54 14.83
CA LEU A 347 -2.81 8.47 13.86
C LEU A 347 -3.98 8.84 12.94
N LEU A 348 -3.77 8.74 11.63
CA LEU A 348 -4.79 8.91 10.60
C LEU A 348 -4.97 7.59 9.86
N SER A 349 -6.22 7.18 9.64
CA SER A 349 -6.49 5.89 9.01
C SER A 349 -7.79 5.91 8.21
N GLY A 350 -7.74 5.33 7.01
CA GLY A 350 -8.93 4.94 6.25
C GLY A 350 -9.38 3.53 6.63
N LYS A 351 -10.68 3.35 6.92
CA LYS A 351 -11.24 2.01 7.17
C LYS A 351 -11.35 1.15 5.92
N LEU A 352 -11.21 1.76 4.74
CA LEU A 352 -11.12 1.07 3.45
C LEU A 352 -9.72 1.17 2.85
N ASP A 353 -8.67 1.33 3.67
CA ASP A 353 -7.27 1.23 3.25
C ASP A 353 -6.86 -0.24 3.14
N PRO A 354 -6.67 -0.80 1.94
CA PRO A 354 -6.31 -2.20 1.79
C PRO A 354 -4.79 -2.44 1.92
N GLN A 355 -3.97 -1.38 1.90
CA GLN A 355 -2.52 -1.47 1.94
C GLN A 355 -2.00 -1.49 3.38
N THR A 356 -2.57 -0.64 4.23
CA THR A 356 -2.30 -0.59 5.67
C THR A 356 -3.60 -0.60 6.46
N PRO A 357 -4.26 -1.77 6.59
CA PRO A 357 -5.61 -1.84 7.15
C PRO A 357 -5.75 -1.23 8.53
N HIS A 358 -6.91 -0.61 8.75
CA HIS A 358 -7.25 0.15 9.94
C HIS A 358 -6.92 -0.53 11.27
N LYS A 359 -7.06 -1.86 11.33
CA LYS A 359 -6.72 -2.67 12.51
C LYS A 359 -5.30 -2.40 13.01
N TYR A 360 -4.34 -2.12 12.13
CA TYR A 360 -2.96 -1.83 12.53
C TYR A 360 -2.80 -0.45 13.17
N ALA A 361 -3.62 0.53 12.79
CA ALA A 361 -3.69 1.81 13.50
C ALA A 361 -4.25 1.63 14.91
N GLU A 362 -5.26 0.77 15.09
CA GLU A 362 -5.81 0.44 16.41
C GLU A 362 -4.80 -0.31 17.29
N VAL A 363 -4.10 -1.30 16.72
CA VAL A 363 -3.02 -2.04 17.38
C VAL A 363 -1.92 -1.09 17.82
N LEU A 364 -1.40 -0.24 16.93
CA LEU A 364 -0.35 0.71 17.27
C LEU A 364 -0.80 1.67 18.37
N LEU A 365 -1.99 2.25 18.24
CA LEU A 365 -2.57 3.11 19.28
C LEU A 365 -2.61 2.39 20.63
N GLY A 366 -2.98 1.11 20.67
CA GLY A 366 -3.05 0.29 21.88
C GLY A 366 -1.69 0.03 22.53
N VAL A 367 -0.65 -0.26 21.73
CA VAL A 367 0.66 -0.66 22.25
C VAL A 367 1.58 0.51 22.60
N LEU A 368 1.35 1.72 22.07
CA LEU A 368 2.14 2.91 22.42
C LEU A 368 2.04 3.24 23.92
N ASP A 369 3.17 3.53 24.56
CA ASP A 369 3.22 3.89 25.98
C ASP A 369 3.08 5.41 26.16
N GLY A 370 1.96 5.83 26.76
CA GLY A 370 1.59 7.24 26.96
C GLY A 370 0.18 7.57 26.47
N ASP A 371 -0.45 8.58 27.08
CA ASP A 371 -1.84 8.95 26.82
C ASP A 371 -2.01 10.11 25.82
N ASN A 372 -0.92 10.79 25.44
CA ASN A 372 -0.97 11.94 24.53
C ASN A 372 -1.02 11.49 23.05
N LYS A 373 -2.04 10.72 22.72
CA LYS A 373 -2.23 10.10 21.41
C LYS A 373 -3.70 10.13 21.00
N GLU A 374 -3.97 10.27 19.71
CA GLU A 374 -5.32 10.19 19.17
C GLU A 374 -5.33 9.51 17.79
N LEU A 375 -6.35 8.68 17.54
CA LEU A 375 -6.64 8.11 16.23
C LEU A 375 -7.87 8.78 15.62
N VAL A 376 -7.72 9.38 14.44
CA VAL A 376 -8.84 9.82 13.60
C VAL A 376 -9.02 8.82 12.46
N ALA A 377 -10.18 8.18 12.42
CA ALA A 377 -10.52 7.17 11.43
C ALA A 377 -11.60 7.68 10.47
N PHE A 378 -11.44 7.40 9.18
CA PHE A 378 -12.37 7.77 8.12
C PHE A 378 -13.04 6.53 7.55
N ASP A 379 -14.37 6.50 7.56
CA ASP A 379 -15.13 5.28 7.23
C ASP A 379 -14.90 4.76 5.82
N TYR A 380 -14.63 5.66 4.86
CA TYR A 380 -14.57 5.31 3.43
C TYR A 380 -13.27 5.70 2.74
N ALA A 381 -12.32 6.31 3.46
CA ALA A 381 -11.03 6.66 2.88
C ALA A 381 -10.21 5.40 2.59
N SER A 382 -9.40 5.47 1.54
CA SER A 382 -8.40 4.44 1.23
C SER A 382 -7.05 4.82 1.84
N HIS A 383 -5.96 4.39 1.21
CA HIS A 383 -4.60 4.65 1.69
C HIS A 383 -4.23 6.12 1.62
N ASP A 384 -3.49 6.61 2.63
CA ASP A 384 -3.18 8.04 2.81
C ASP A 384 -4.46 8.86 3.05
N ALA A 385 -4.92 8.93 4.29
CA ALA A 385 -6.13 9.64 4.66
C ALA A 385 -6.00 11.15 4.44
N VAL A 386 -4.78 11.71 4.49
CA VAL A 386 -4.52 13.10 4.10
C VAL A 386 -4.86 13.35 2.63
N ALA A 387 -4.67 12.37 1.75
CA ALA A 387 -4.97 12.48 0.33
C ALA A 387 -6.36 11.96 -0.10
N THR A 388 -7.00 11.06 0.66
CA THR A 388 -8.18 10.30 0.20
C THR A 388 -9.47 10.60 0.97
N THR A 389 -9.55 11.79 1.57
CA THR A 389 -10.71 12.25 2.38
C THR A 389 -11.37 13.49 1.78
N GLN A 390 -11.63 13.46 0.47
CA GLN A 390 -12.30 14.54 -0.27
C GLN A 390 -13.59 14.99 0.42
N MET A 391 -13.73 16.29 0.64
CA MET A 391 -14.90 16.89 1.29
C MET A 391 -16.09 17.01 0.35
N VAL A 392 -15.87 16.91 -0.96
CA VAL A 392 -16.93 16.92 -1.99
C VAL A 392 -16.88 15.59 -2.73
N ALA A 393 -18.01 14.86 -2.71
CA ALA A 393 -18.12 13.56 -3.37
C ALA A 393 -17.86 13.68 -4.88
N GLY A 394 -16.97 12.82 -5.40
CA GLY A 394 -16.61 12.77 -6.82
C GLY A 394 -15.75 13.94 -7.31
N ASP A 395 -15.26 14.81 -6.43
CA ASP A 395 -14.34 15.89 -6.78
C ASP A 395 -12.93 15.62 -6.21
N PRO A 396 -12.01 15.07 -7.01
CA PRO A 396 -10.64 14.77 -6.57
C PRO A 396 -9.82 16.04 -6.28
N GLN A 397 -10.26 17.22 -6.74
CA GLN A 397 -9.60 18.50 -6.48
C GLN A 397 -10.13 19.19 -5.21
N SER A 398 -11.19 18.66 -4.61
CA SER A 398 -11.73 19.20 -3.37
C SER A 398 -10.73 19.11 -2.23
N GLU A 399 -10.85 20.02 -1.27
CA GLU A 399 -10.05 19.93 -0.04
C GLU A 399 -10.32 18.61 0.67
N THR A 400 -9.29 18.06 1.31
CA THR A 400 -9.42 16.82 2.08
C THR A 400 -9.54 17.11 3.58
N CYS A 401 -10.37 16.34 4.29
CA CYS A 401 -10.50 16.49 5.74
C CYS A 401 -9.19 16.13 6.46
N GLY A 402 -8.51 15.07 6.04
CA GLY A 402 -7.22 14.66 6.60
C GLY A 402 -6.16 15.76 6.51
N MET A 403 -6.09 16.51 5.38
CA MET A 403 -5.20 17.67 5.27
C MET A 403 -5.60 18.81 6.20
N LYS A 404 -6.91 19.08 6.35
CA LYS A 404 -7.42 20.09 7.31
C LYS A 404 -7.04 19.76 8.74
N ILE A 405 -7.17 18.49 9.12
CA ILE A 405 -6.78 17.99 10.45
C ILE A 405 -5.27 18.15 10.65
N LEU A 406 -4.45 17.71 9.68
CA LEU A 406 -3.00 17.86 9.74
C LEU A 406 -2.58 19.34 9.88
N ALA A 407 -3.16 20.23 9.07
CA ALA A 407 -2.91 21.66 9.16
C ALA A 407 -3.35 22.23 10.52
N SER A 408 -4.50 21.81 11.05
CA SER A 408 -4.95 22.23 12.38
C SER A 408 -4.03 21.72 13.49
N TYR A 409 -3.56 20.48 13.40
CA TYR A 409 -2.65 19.86 14.37
C TYR A 409 -1.31 20.62 14.41
N VAL A 410 -0.71 20.88 13.25
CA VAL A 410 0.53 21.66 13.14
C VAL A 410 0.33 23.09 13.64
N ARG A 411 -0.76 23.76 13.25
CA ARG A 411 -1.06 25.14 13.69
C ARG A 411 -1.20 25.27 15.21
N ASN A 412 -1.65 24.21 15.88
CA ASN A 412 -1.78 24.18 17.34
C ASN A 412 -0.56 23.57 18.05
N GLY A 413 0.59 23.46 17.38
CA GLY A 413 1.82 22.96 18.00
C GLY A 413 1.67 21.53 18.53
N GLY A 414 1.01 20.66 17.77
CA GLY A 414 0.80 19.27 18.16
C GLY A 414 -0.21 19.07 19.30
N ASP A 415 -0.94 20.08 19.73
CA ASP A 415 -1.96 19.92 20.77
C ASP A 415 -3.22 19.24 20.21
N LEU A 416 -3.39 17.95 20.54
CA LEU A 416 -4.53 17.12 20.13
C LEU A 416 -5.88 17.69 20.61
N GLN A 417 -5.93 18.34 21.78
CA GLN A 417 -7.18 18.89 22.32
C GLN A 417 -7.66 20.14 21.55
N ARG A 418 -6.74 20.81 20.85
CA ARG A 418 -7.01 22.01 20.06
C ARG A 418 -7.13 21.73 18.56
N MET A 419 -6.95 20.48 18.15
CA MET A 419 -7.08 20.05 16.77
C MET A 419 -8.55 20.10 16.32
N ASP A 420 -8.82 20.87 15.27
CA ASP A 420 -10.14 20.92 14.64
C ASP A 420 -10.37 19.66 13.79
N LYS A 421 -11.36 18.88 14.22
CA LYS A 421 -11.81 17.64 13.58
C LYS A 421 -13.23 17.77 13.03
N SER A 422 -13.80 18.98 13.00
CA SER A 422 -15.20 19.21 12.59
C SER A 422 -15.51 18.79 11.16
N CYS A 423 -14.50 18.66 10.30
CA CYS A 423 -14.66 18.15 8.94
C CYS A 423 -15.04 16.66 8.91
N VAL A 424 -14.73 15.88 9.95
CA VAL A 424 -15.04 14.43 9.99
C VAL A 424 -16.55 14.20 9.96
N GLU A 425 -17.32 15.00 10.71
CA GLU A 425 -18.79 14.93 10.73
C GLU A 425 -19.44 15.44 9.42
N GLN A 426 -18.66 16.13 8.59
CA GLN A 426 -19.10 16.70 7.31
C GLN A 426 -18.65 15.85 6.12
N MET A 427 -17.99 14.72 6.35
CA MET A 427 -17.56 13.83 5.28
C MET A 427 -18.77 13.38 4.43
N PRO A 428 -18.63 13.33 3.10
CA PRO A 428 -19.71 12.90 2.23
C PRO A 428 -20.14 11.47 2.56
N ALA A 429 -21.43 11.21 2.36
CA ALA A 429 -21.96 9.85 2.43
C ALA A 429 -21.30 8.97 1.36
N PHE A 430 -21.20 7.68 1.65
CA PHE A 430 -20.69 6.69 0.71
C PHE A 430 -21.53 6.65 -0.57
N ASN A 431 -20.86 6.56 -1.71
CA ASN A 431 -21.47 6.48 -3.03
C ASN A 431 -20.62 5.55 -3.92
N MET A 432 -21.23 4.49 -4.47
CA MET A 432 -20.56 3.57 -5.42
C MET A 432 -20.74 3.97 -6.89
N THR A 433 -21.34 5.12 -7.16
CA THR A 433 -21.47 5.63 -8.53
C THR A 433 -20.07 5.95 -9.08
N THR A 434 -19.72 5.36 -10.21
CA THR A 434 -18.48 5.68 -10.92
C THR A 434 -18.66 7.00 -11.67
N SER A 435 -17.67 7.89 -11.60
CA SER A 435 -17.64 9.13 -12.38
C SER A 435 -17.59 8.86 -13.89
N GLU A 436 -18.22 9.73 -14.69
CA GLU A 436 -18.33 9.56 -16.15
C GLU A 436 -16.96 9.40 -16.81
N ASP A 437 -15.98 10.21 -16.41
CA ASP A 437 -14.60 10.16 -16.93
C ASP A 437 -13.97 8.76 -16.75
N TYR A 438 -14.17 8.13 -15.58
CA TYR A 438 -13.64 6.79 -15.32
C TYR A 438 -14.40 5.71 -16.09
N VAL A 439 -15.73 5.84 -16.24
CA VAL A 439 -16.53 4.92 -17.07
C VAL A 439 -16.08 5.00 -18.54
N GLN A 440 -15.90 6.21 -19.07
CA GLN A 440 -15.45 6.40 -20.44
C GLN A 440 -14.01 5.91 -20.64
N HIS A 441 -13.10 6.21 -19.70
CA HIS A 441 -11.70 5.80 -19.81
C HIS A 441 -11.53 4.28 -19.71
N PHE A 442 -12.08 3.65 -18.65
CA PHE A 442 -11.83 2.23 -18.36
C PHE A 442 -12.82 1.27 -19.04
N LEU A 443 -14.04 1.71 -19.33
CA LEU A 443 -15.07 0.85 -19.93
C LEU A 443 -15.48 1.28 -21.35
N SER A 444 -14.98 2.41 -21.86
CA SER A 444 -15.30 2.94 -23.19
C SER A 444 -16.81 2.98 -23.48
N THR A 445 -17.58 3.44 -22.50
CA THR A 445 -19.04 3.56 -22.58
C THR A 445 -19.54 4.75 -21.75
N ASN A 446 -20.82 5.11 -21.89
CA ASN A 446 -21.46 6.19 -21.13
C ASN A 446 -22.24 5.71 -19.90
N GLU A 447 -22.43 4.39 -19.73
CA GLU A 447 -23.12 3.82 -18.57
C GLU A 447 -22.43 2.52 -18.12
N ALA A 448 -22.10 2.44 -16.83
CA ALA A 448 -21.16 1.45 -16.33
C ALA A 448 -21.69 0.00 -16.37
N TYR A 449 -22.99 -0.24 -16.29
CA TYR A 449 -23.59 -1.58 -16.14
C TYR A 449 -24.16 -2.15 -17.46
N ASP A 450 -24.96 -1.36 -18.17
CA ASP A 450 -25.71 -1.72 -19.38
C ASP A 450 -25.32 -0.90 -20.61
N GLY A 451 -24.43 0.09 -20.47
CA GLY A 451 -23.92 0.86 -21.60
C GLY A 451 -23.28 -0.03 -22.67
N ALA A 452 -23.46 0.35 -23.94
CA ALA A 452 -22.84 -0.29 -25.09
C ALA A 452 -21.42 0.24 -25.30
N PHE A 453 -20.53 -0.61 -25.84
CA PHE A 453 -19.18 -0.21 -26.22
C PHE A 453 -19.20 0.89 -27.29
N ASP A 454 -18.42 1.94 -27.07
CA ASP A 454 -18.23 3.04 -28.01
C ASP A 454 -16.73 3.34 -28.14
N SER A 455 -16.14 2.92 -29.26
CA SER A 455 -14.72 3.10 -29.54
C SER A 455 -14.30 4.56 -29.75
N SER A 456 -15.25 5.49 -29.90
CA SER A 456 -14.92 6.92 -29.99
C SER A 456 -14.49 7.49 -28.63
N LEU A 457 -14.98 6.91 -27.53
CA LEU A 457 -14.67 7.36 -26.16
C LEU A 457 -13.24 6.99 -25.74
N SER A 458 -12.71 5.85 -26.21
CA SER A 458 -11.34 5.42 -25.91
C SER A 458 -10.24 6.22 -26.63
N SER A 459 -10.59 6.94 -27.70
CA SER A 459 -9.63 7.68 -28.55
C SER A 459 -9.27 9.09 -28.08
N ASN A 460 -10.04 9.66 -27.13
CA ASN A 460 -9.90 11.04 -26.66
C ASN A 460 -9.13 11.18 -25.34
N SER A 461 -8.63 10.09 -24.78
CA SER A 461 -8.08 10.03 -23.41
C SER A 461 -6.55 10.10 -23.32
N ASN A 462 -5.86 10.63 -24.35
CA ASN A 462 -4.40 10.79 -24.38
C ASN A 462 -3.93 12.11 -23.77
#